data_AF-A0A4V1ZA63-F1
#
_entry.id   AF-A0A4V1ZA63-F1
#
_cell.length_a   1.000
_cell.length_b   1.000
_cell.length_c   1.000
_cell.angle_alpha   90.00
_cell.angle_beta   90.00
_cell.angle_gamma   90.00
#
_symmetry.space_group_name_H-M   'P 1'
#
loop_
_entity.id
_entity.type
_entity.pdbx_description
1 polymer ?
#
loop_
_entity_poly.entity_id
_entity_poly.type
_entity_poly.pdbx_seq_one_letter_code
_entity_poly.pdbx_strand_id
1 'polypeptide(L)'
;TDNVNYMASNLTSQVRDIANVATAVARGDLSQKVTVNVRGELLQLKENLNQMVDSLNTFGDEVTRVAREVGTEGKLGGQAVVPNVRGTWKDLTDNVNTMAA
;
A
#
# COMPACT_ATOMS: atom_id res chain seq x y z
N THR A 1 3.56 -33.77 -21.27
CA THR A 1 3.39 -32.31 -21.48
C THR A 1 2.50 -31.66 -20.43
N ASP A 2 1.75 -32.44 -19.64
CA ASP A 2 0.77 -31.92 -18.67
C ASP A 2 1.37 -31.14 -17.49
N ASN A 3 2.57 -31.49 -17.03
CA ASN A 3 3.25 -30.76 -15.95
C ASN A 3 3.59 -29.31 -16.34
N VAL A 4 3.97 -29.07 -17.59
CA VAL A 4 4.25 -27.71 -18.09
C VAL A 4 2.96 -26.91 -18.19
N ASN A 5 1.87 -27.53 -18.66
CA ASN A 5 0.56 -26.88 -18.72
C ASN A 5 0.03 -26.53 -17.32
N TYR A 6 0.25 -27.40 -16.33
CA TYR A 6 -0.13 -27.14 -14.94
C TYR A 6 0.68 -25.99 -14.33
N MET A 7 2.00 -25.96 -14.56
CA MET A 7 2.85 -24.84 -14.12
C MET A 7 2.45 -23.52 -14.78
N ALA A 8 2.17 -23.52 -16.09
CA ALA A 8 1.73 -22.34 -16.81
C ALA A 8 0.36 -21.81 -16.33
N SER A 9 -0.58 -22.70 -16.03
CA SER A 9 -1.88 -22.34 -15.47
C SER A 9 -1.76 -21.69 -14.09
N ASN A 10 -0.94 -22.28 -13.21
CA ASN A 10 -0.68 -21.72 -11.88
C ASN A 10 -0.02 -20.34 -11.96
N LEU A 11 0.99 -20.18 -12.82
CA LEU A 11 1.67 -18.90 -13.03
C LEU A 11 0.71 -17.82 -13.55
N THR A 12 -0.16 -18.18 -14.50
CA THR A 12 -1.18 -17.27 -15.04
C THR A 12 -2.14 -16.80 -13.95
N SER A 13 -2.58 -17.71 -13.07
CA SER A 13 -3.44 -17.38 -11.94
C SER A 13 -2.74 -16.45 -10.94
N GLN A 14 -1.48 -16.74 -10.61
CA GLN A 14 -0.66 -15.93 -9.70
C GLN A 14 -0.49 -14.49 -10.19
N VAL A 15 -0.16 -14.31 -11.47
CA VAL A 15 0.02 -12.98 -12.07
C VAL A 15 -1.32 -12.23 -12.15
N ARG A 16 -2.43 -12.93 -12.41
CA ARG A 16 -3.76 -12.31 -12.44
C ARG A 16 -4.17 -11.75 -11.07
N ASP A 17 -3.93 -12.47 -9.98
CA ASP A 17 -4.20 -11.98 -8.63
C ASP A 17 -3.42 -10.69 -8.33
N ILE A 18 -2.13 -10.71 -8.64
CA ILE A 18 -1.23 -9.55 -8.51
C ILE A 18 -1.76 -8.35 -9.32
N ALA A 19 -2.16 -8.57 -10.58
CA ALA A 19 -2.68 -7.52 -11.44
C ALA A 19 -4.01 -6.94 -10.93
N ASN A 20 -4.89 -7.77 -10.36
CA ASN A 20 -6.15 -7.32 -9.78
C ASN A 20 -5.91 -6.39 -8.59
N VAL A 21 -4.98 -6.75 -7.69
CA VAL A 21 -4.64 -5.91 -6.53
C VAL A 21 -3.99 -4.61 -6.99
N ALA A 22 -3.05 -4.64 -7.93
CA ALA A 22 -2.47 -3.42 -8.48
C ALA A 22 -3.53 -2.49 -9.12
N THR A 23 -4.52 -3.08 -9.80
CA THR A 23 -5.65 -2.33 -10.38
C THR A 23 -6.54 -1.73 -9.30
N ALA A 24 -6.81 -2.46 -8.22
CA ALA A 24 -7.59 -1.96 -7.07
C ALA A 24 -6.89 -0.77 -6.41
N VAL A 25 -5.59 -0.89 -6.16
CA VAL A 25 -4.76 0.18 -5.58
C VAL A 25 -4.74 1.42 -6.48
N ALA A 26 -4.60 1.24 -7.79
CA ALA A 26 -4.66 2.34 -8.75
C ALA A 26 -6.03 3.06 -8.76
N ARG A 27 -7.10 2.39 -8.33
CA ARG A 27 -8.44 2.95 -8.15
C ARG A 27 -8.69 3.49 -6.74
N GLY A 28 -7.68 3.46 -5.86
CA GLY A 28 -7.78 3.90 -4.47
C GLY A 28 -8.39 2.87 -3.51
N ASP A 29 -8.65 1.64 -3.97
CA ASP A 29 -9.06 0.55 -3.09
C ASP A 29 -7.82 -0.12 -2.49
N LEU A 30 -7.51 0.29 -1.27
CA LEU A 30 -6.37 -0.20 -0.49
C LEU A 30 -6.76 -1.37 0.44
N SER A 31 -8.00 -1.86 0.37
CA SER A 31 -8.43 -3.03 1.16
C SER A 31 -7.91 -4.36 0.60
N GLN A 32 -7.49 -4.35 -0.67
CA GLN A 32 -7.07 -5.54 -1.40
C GLN A 32 -5.61 -5.90 -1.14
N LYS A 33 -5.33 -7.19 -0.98
CA LYS A 33 -3.98 -7.75 -0.82
C LYS A 33 -3.79 -8.93 -1.75
N VAL A 34 -2.55 -9.13 -2.20
CA VAL A 34 -2.19 -10.33 -2.96
C VAL A 34 -2.20 -11.50 -1.97
N THR A 35 -3.06 -12.49 -2.22
CA THR A 35 -3.24 -13.62 -1.30
C THR A 35 -2.74 -14.92 -1.89
N VAL A 36 -2.65 -15.02 -3.21
CA VAL A 36 -2.20 -16.22 -3.91
C VAL A 36 -0.83 -16.71 -3.38
N ASN A 37 -0.67 -18.03 -3.34
CA ASN A 37 0.58 -18.66 -2.96
C ASN A 37 1.59 -18.58 -4.11
N VAL A 38 2.72 -17.95 -3.86
CA VAL A 38 3.81 -17.70 -4.81
C VAL A 38 5.15 -18.03 -4.17
N ARG A 39 6.17 -18.25 -5.00
CA ARG A 39 7.54 -18.55 -4.57
C ARG A 39 8.53 -17.77 -5.44
N GLY A 40 9.77 -17.64 -4.98
CA GLY A 40 10.83 -16.95 -5.72
C GLY A 40 10.50 -15.49 -5.98
N GLU A 41 10.74 -15.02 -7.20
CA GLU A 41 10.55 -13.61 -7.60
C GLU A 41 9.09 -13.14 -7.44
N LEU A 42 8.11 -14.01 -7.64
CA LEU A 42 6.70 -13.66 -7.45
C LEU A 42 6.34 -13.45 -5.98
N LEU A 43 7.03 -14.15 -5.06
CA LEU A 43 6.87 -13.90 -3.63
C LEU A 43 7.40 -12.51 -3.27
N GLN A 44 8.58 -12.14 -3.78
CA GLN A 44 9.12 -10.80 -3.58
C GLN A 44 8.19 -9.73 -4.17
N LEU A 45 7.61 -9.97 -5.35
CA LEU A 45 6.64 -9.06 -5.96
C LEU A 45 5.37 -8.92 -5.10
N LYS A 46 4.83 -10.03 -4.60
CA LYS A 46 3.69 -10.05 -3.67
C LYS A 46 3.98 -9.25 -2.40
N GLU A 47 5.14 -9.48 -1.78
CA GLU A 47 5.54 -8.80 -0.55
C GLU A 47 5.72 -7.29 -0.77
N ASN A 48 6.41 -6.89 -1.84
CA ASN A 48 6.60 -5.48 -2.19
C ASN A 48 5.27 -4.76 -2.46
N LEU A 49 4.36 -5.38 -3.20
CA LEU A 49 3.04 -4.80 -3.45
C LEU A 49 2.21 -4.71 -2.18
N ASN A 50 2.18 -5.77 -1.36
CA ASN A 50 1.44 -5.73 -0.10
C ASN A 50 2.00 -4.65 0.83
N GLN A 51 3.33 -4.51 0.94
CA GLN A 51 3.96 -3.44 1.71
C GLN A 51 3.61 -2.04 1.18
N MET A 52 3.53 -1.87 -0.14
CA MET A 52 3.07 -0.62 -0.75
C MET A 52 1.63 -0.31 -0.34
N VAL A 53 0.73 -1.30 -0.36
CA VAL A 53 -0.67 -1.14 0.09
C VAL A 53 -0.75 -0.76 1.57
N ASP A 54 0.06 -1.39 2.44
CA ASP A 54 0.08 -1.05 3.87
C ASP A 54 0.54 0.40 4.08
N SER A 55 1.62 0.80 3.40
CA SER A 55 2.17 2.15 3.52
C SER A 55 1.16 3.20 3.05
N LEU A 56 0.46 2.94 1.95
CA LEU A 56 -0.61 3.78 1.43
C LEU A 56 -1.78 3.92 2.40
N ASN A 57 -2.24 2.80 3.00
CA ASN A 57 -3.32 2.82 3.99
C ASN A 57 -2.94 3.65 5.22
N THR A 58 -1.79 3.35 5.83
CA THR A 58 -1.35 4.07 7.04
C THR A 58 -1.15 5.54 6.75
N PHE A 59 -0.58 5.90 5.61
CA PHE A 59 -0.46 7.30 5.23
C PHE A 59 -1.83 7.97 5.05
N GLY A 60 -2.76 7.35 4.32
CA GLY A 60 -4.10 7.89 4.10
C GLY A 60 -4.87 8.12 5.40
N ASP A 61 -4.77 7.19 6.34
CA ASP A 61 -5.39 7.29 7.67
C ASP A 61 -4.78 8.45 8.48
N GLU A 62 -3.46 8.55 8.53
CA GLU A 62 -2.74 9.62 9.25
C GLU A 62 -3.05 11.00 8.68
N VAL A 63 -3.03 11.16 7.34
CA VAL A 63 -3.37 12.43 6.71
C VAL A 63 -4.83 12.82 6.98
N THR A 64 -5.76 11.86 6.90
CA THR A 64 -7.18 12.12 7.19
C THR A 64 -7.37 12.54 8.65
N ARG A 65 -6.66 11.90 9.58
CA ARG A 65 -6.71 12.23 11.01
C ARG A 65 -6.18 13.63 11.27
N VAL A 66 -4.96 13.95 10.80
CA VAL A 66 -4.34 15.26 11.02
C VAL A 66 -5.17 16.38 10.36
N ALA A 67 -5.69 16.16 9.15
CA ALA A 67 -6.55 17.12 8.49
C ALA A 67 -7.84 17.43 9.29
N ARG A 68 -8.43 16.43 9.95
CA ARG A 68 -9.60 16.61 10.82
C ARG A 68 -9.26 17.38 12.10
N GLU A 69 -8.16 17.01 12.76
CA GLU A 69 -7.71 17.65 14.00
C GLU A 69 -7.42 19.14 13.77
N VAL A 70 -6.65 19.46 12.72
CA VAL A 70 -6.25 20.82 12.40
C VAL A 70 -7.40 21.63 11.80
N GLY A 71 -8.10 21.06 10.81
CA GLY A 71 -9.09 21.80 10.02
C GLY A 71 -10.47 21.93 10.67
N THR A 72 -10.92 20.88 11.38
CA THR A 72 -12.27 20.84 11.96
C THR A 72 -12.25 21.08 13.47
N GLU A 73 -11.29 20.49 14.18
CA GLU A 73 -11.23 20.59 15.66
C GLU A 73 -10.39 21.78 16.13
N GLY A 74 -9.65 22.45 15.24
CA GLY A 74 -8.77 23.56 15.56
C GLY A 74 -7.57 23.17 16.44
N LYS A 75 -7.25 21.87 16.51
CA LYS A 75 -6.13 21.33 17.28
C LYS A 75 -4.88 21.37 16.43
N LEU A 76 -4.05 22.38 16.68
CA LEU A 76 -2.72 22.50 16.08
C LEU A 76 -1.70 21.62 16.80
N GLY A 77 -0.62 21.26 16.10
CA GLY A 77 0.47 20.42 16.58
C GLY A 77 0.26 18.91 16.41
N GLY A 78 -0.79 18.48 15.71
CA GLY A 78 -1.02 17.07 15.40
C GLY A 78 0.03 16.53 14.44
N GLN A 79 0.77 15.50 14.85
CA GLN A 79 1.80 14.88 14.01
C GLN A 79 1.31 13.57 13.40
N ALA A 80 1.42 13.43 12.08
CA ALA A 80 1.30 12.17 11.36
C ALA A 80 2.52 11.28 11.66
N VAL A 81 2.25 10.06 12.10
CA VAL A 81 3.30 9.07 12.42
C VAL A 81 3.11 7.85 11.53
N VAL A 82 3.88 7.78 10.45
CA VAL A 82 3.86 6.65 9.53
C VAL A 82 5.16 5.84 9.71
N PRO A 83 5.08 4.55 10.11
CA PRO A 83 6.27 3.75 10.38
C PRO A 83 7.01 3.41 9.09
N ASN A 84 8.35 3.31 9.18
CA ASN A 84 9.23 2.82 8.10
C ASN A 84 9.17 3.61 6.78
N VAL A 85 8.72 4.87 6.79
CA VAL A 85 8.69 5.71 5.58
C VAL A 85 10.09 6.19 5.18
N ARG A 86 10.32 6.23 3.87
CA ARG A 86 11.56 6.73 3.24
C ARG A 86 11.24 7.33 1.87
N GLY A 87 12.14 8.20 1.38
CA GLY A 87 11.95 8.90 0.11
C GLY A 87 10.64 9.69 0.10
N THR A 88 9.90 9.61 -1.01
CA THR A 88 8.63 10.34 -1.20
C THR A 88 7.65 10.17 -0.04
N TRP A 89 7.56 8.97 0.57
CA TRP A 89 6.66 8.74 1.70
C TRP A 89 7.02 9.59 2.92
N LYS A 90 8.32 9.70 3.20
CA LYS A 90 8.81 10.53 4.31
C LYS A 90 8.54 12.00 4.03
N ASP A 91 8.84 12.46 2.82
CA ASP A 91 8.63 13.86 2.44
C ASP A 91 7.15 14.25 2.58
N LEU A 92 6.23 13.37 2.18
CA LEU A 92 4.80 13.59 2.35
C LEU A 92 4.37 13.64 3.83
N THR A 93 4.88 12.75 4.68
CA THR A 93 4.62 12.78 6.13
C THR A 93 5.15 14.07 6.77
N ASP A 94 6.36 14.50 6.43
CA ASP A 94 6.98 15.71 6.95
C ASP A 94 6.22 16.97 6.51
N ASN A 95 5.71 17.00 5.27
CA ASN A 95 4.88 18.09 4.77
C ASN A 95 3.56 18.20 5.54
N VAL A 96 2.90 17.07 5.83
CA VAL A 96 1.67 17.05 6.65
C VAL A 96 1.93 17.59 8.05
N ASN A 97 3.04 17.18 8.67
CA ASN A 97 3.47 17.69 9.98
C ASN A 97 3.75 19.19 9.96
N THR A 98 4.34 19.70 8.88
CA THR A 98 4.62 21.13 8.73
C THR A 98 3.34 21.96 8.60
N MET A 99 2.32 21.44 7.91
CA MET A 99 1.02 22.12 7.80
C MET A 99 0.23 22.12 9.11
N ALA A 100 0.46 21.13 9.97
CA ALA A 100 -0.24 20.98 11.24
C ALA A 100 0.41 21.75 12.41
N ALA A 101 1.68 22.15 12.26
CA ALA A 101 2.45 22.91 13.25
C ALA A 101 1.97 24.36 13.37
#